data_AF-A0A0Q7VMW3-F1
#
_entry.id   AF-A0A0Q7VMW3-F1
#
_cell.length_a   1.000
_cell.length_b   1.000
_cell.length_c   1.000
_cell.angle_alpha   90.00
_cell.angle_beta   90.00
_cell.angle_gamma   90.00
#
_symmetry.space_group_name_H-M   'P 1'
#
loop_
_entity.id
_entity.type
_entity.pdbx_description
1 polymer ?
#
loop_
_entity_poly.entity_id
_entity_poly.type
_entity_poly.pdbx_seq_one_letter_code
_entity_poly.pdbx_strand_id
1 'polypeptide(L)'
;MASKIETIICGFIGDFKVGDNLVRNADALCRLSEANVKGLLNKLIVIQAGSITEAALDQIIYRAQNFNREGVPNISEADRKAIEATTVERFNNILQTMQKYKILDGLGGGVYDELHKLRRYRNRVHIQIDTDPKDAPRDEDGAFSTKVVKWSLDLCITVLKYLAATYPRPKGMERYAHALSIPVD
;
A
#
# COMPACT_ATOMS: atom_id res chain seq x y z
N MET A 1 10.70 22.95 5.77
CA MET A 1 9.54 23.00 6.69
C MET A 1 9.27 21.58 7.14
N ALA A 2 8.68 21.35 8.32
CA ALA A 2 8.18 20.00 8.62
C ALA A 2 7.10 19.63 7.60
N SER A 3 7.18 18.44 7.01
CA SER A 3 6.12 17.87 6.18
C SER A 3 4.84 17.79 7.01
N LYS A 4 3.66 18.03 6.41
CA LYS A 4 2.41 17.69 7.10
C LYS A 4 2.33 16.18 7.25
N ILE A 5 1.54 15.68 8.18
CA ILE A 5 1.41 14.25 8.46
C ILE A 5 -0.07 13.90 8.56
N GLU A 6 -0.48 12.87 7.82
CA GLU A 6 -1.80 12.26 7.92
C GLU A 6 -1.71 11.02 8.81
N THR A 7 -2.51 10.97 9.88
CA THR A 7 -2.56 9.82 10.78
C THR A 7 -3.84 9.02 10.57
N ILE A 8 -3.69 7.75 10.20
CA ILE A 8 -4.78 6.85 9.79
C ILE A 8 -4.85 5.69 10.77
N ILE A 9 -6.02 5.44 11.38
CA ILE A 9 -6.23 4.29 12.26
C ILE A 9 -6.51 3.06 11.39
N CYS A 10 -5.50 2.23 11.19
CA CYS A 10 -5.53 1.06 10.31
C CYS A 10 -6.14 -0.17 11.01
N GLY A 11 -7.41 -0.04 11.40
CA GLY A 11 -8.19 -1.11 12.03
C GLY A 11 -8.45 -2.34 11.14
N PHE A 12 -7.91 -2.38 9.91
CA PHE A 12 -8.04 -3.49 8.97
C PHE A 12 -6.92 -4.53 9.06
N ILE A 13 -5.82 -4.24 9.77
CA ILE A 13 -4.63 -5.11 9.87
C ILE A 13 -4.98 -6.41 10.59
N GLY A 14 -4.54 -7.57 10.09
CA GLY A 14 -4.83 -8.90 10.65
C GLY A 14 -3.75 -9.45 11.59
N ASP A 15 -2.49 -9.36 11.16
CA ASP A 15 -1.29 -9.77 11.89
C ASP A 15 -0.71 -8.57 12.66
N PHE A 16 -0.67 -8.66 13.99
CA PHE A 16 -0.14 -7.61 14.85
C PHE A 16 1.33 -7.29 14.58
N LYS A 17 2.14 -8.29 14.18
CA LYS A 17 3.55 -8.07 13.89
C LYS A 17 3.75 -7.34 12.57
N VAL A 18 2.90 -7.58 11.59
CA VAL A 18 2.84 -6.75 10.37
C VAL A 18 2.37 -5.33 10.72
N GLY A 19 1.45 -5.17 11.66
CA GLY A 19 1.04 -3.88 12.22
C GLY A 19 2.21 -3.07 12.81
N ASP A 20 2.97 -3.64 13.75
CA ASP A 20 4.18 -3.02 14.29
C ASP A 20 5.18 -2.61 13.21
N ASN A 21 5.39 -3.48 12.21
CA ASN A 21 6.32 -3.23 11.13
C ASN A 21 5.82 -2.11 10.20
N LEU A 22 4.51 -2.03 9.92
CA LEU A 22 3.89 -0.92 9.20
C LEU A 22 4.08 0.42 9.94
N VAL A 23 3.89 0.45 11.26
CA VAL A 23 4.12 1.66 12.08
C VAL A 23 5.58 2.12 11.98
N ARG A 24 6.54 1.21 12.13
CA ARG A 24 7.98 1.52 11.99
C ARG A 24 8.35 1.98 10.59
N ASN A 25 7.78 1.36 9.56
CA ASN A 25 8.00 1.73 8.17
C ASN A 25 7.39 3.10 7.84
N ALA A 26 6.29 3.47 8.48
CA ALA A 26 5.67 4.78 8.38
C ALA A 26 6.51 5.89 9.07
N ASP A 27 7.04 5.64 10.28
CA ASP A 27 8.00 6.55 10.93
C ASP A 27 9.27 6.75 10.07
N ALA A 28 9.81 5.68 9.48
CA ALA A 28 10.92 5.77 8.54
C ALA A 28 10.56 6.60 7.29
N LEU A 29 9.32 6.49 6.78
CA LEU A 29 8.84 7.29 5.65
C LEU A 29 8.73 8.78 5.99
N CYS A 30 8.22 9.13 7.18
CA CYS A 30 8.23 10.50 7.67
C CYS A 30 9.65 11.06 7.74
N ARG A 31 10.61 10.33 8.35
CA ARG A 31 12.02 10.75 8.41
C ARG A 31 12.68 10.91 7.04
N LEU A 32 12.35 10.03 6.09
CA LEU A 32 12.82 10.15 4.70
C LEU A 32 12.27 11.41 4.02
N SER A 33 11.00 11.75 4.24
CA SER A 33 10.38 12.99 3.74
C SER A 33 11.02 14.23 4.37
N GLU A 34 11.17 14.28 5.70
CA GLU A 34 11.80 15.40 6.43
C GLU A 34 13.25 15.65 6.00
N ALA A 35 14.03 14.59 5.76
CA ALA A 35 15.42 14.67 5.34
C ALA A 35 15.60 14.93 3.82
N ASN A 36 14.52 15.03 3.04
CA ASN A 36 14.56 15.06 1.57
C ASN A 36 15.00 16.42 0.99
N VAL A 37 16.30 16.70 1.05
CA VAL A 37 16.86 17.92 0.45
C VAL A 37 16.93 17.78 -1.07
N LYS A 38 16.27 18.71 -1.79
CA LYS A 38 16.27 18.81 -3.27
C LYS A 38 15.84 17.54 -4.02
N GLY A 39 15.07 16.66 -3.37
CA GLY A 39 14.55 15.43 -3.99
C GLY A 39 15.48 14.23 -3.94
N LEU A 40 16.64 14.32 -3.28
CA LEU A 40 17.65 13.25 -3.17
C LEU A 40 17.07 11.91 -2.67
N LEU A 41 16.02 11.95 -1.85
CA LEU A 41 15.38 10.77 -1.24
C LEU A 41 14.06 10.38 -1.92
N ASN A 42 13.64 11.08 -2.98
CA ASN A 42 12.37 10.83 -3.68
C ASN A 42 12.19 9.36 -4.07
N LYS A 43 13.24 8.72 -4.59
CA LYS A 43 13.25 7.31 -4.96
C LYS A 43 12.95 6.39 -3.76
N LEU A 44 13.55 6.65 -2.61
CA LEU A 44 13.32 5.89 -1.38
C LEU A 44 11.91 6.11 -0.83
N ILE A 45 11.39 7.34 -0.90
CA ILE A 45 10.03 7.69 -0.46
C ILE A 45 8.99 6.91 -1.29
N VAL A 46 9.14 6.86 -2.62
CA VAL A 46 8.23 6.12 -3.52
C VAL A 46 8.27 4.60 -3.26
N ILE A 47 9.45 4.01 -3.04
CA ILE A 47 9.58 2.59 -2.66
C ILE A 47 8.84 2.30 -1.36
N GLN A 48 9.06 3.14 -0.35
CA GLN A 48 8.55 2.93 1.00
C GLN A 48 7.02 3.08 1.04
N ALA A 49 6.48 4.08 0.34
CA ALA A 49 5.03 4.23 0.11
C ALA A 49 4.43 3.01 -0.62
N GLY A 50 5.11 2.52 -1.67
CA GLY A 50 4.74 1.29 -2.37
C GLY A 50 4.72 0.06 -1.47
N SER A 51 5.73 -0.10 -0.61
CA SER A 51 5.88 -1.25 0.29
C SER A 51 4.88 -1.24 1.45
N ILE A 52 4.55 -0.06 2.00
CA ILE A 52 3.47 0.11 2.97
C ILE A 52 2.11 -0.24 2.33
N THR A 53 1.87 0.20 1.09
CA THR A 53 0.63 -0.09 0.36
C THR A 53 0.48 -1.58 0.05
N GLU A 54 1.55 -2.24 -0.41
CA GLU A 54 1.58 -3.69 -0.65
C GLU A 54 1.25 -4.47 0.63
N ALA A 55 1.95 -4.18 1.74
CA ALA A 55 1.73 -4.85 3.01
C ALA A 55 0.33 -4.57 3.59
N ALA A 56 -0.24 -3.38 3.39
CA ALA A 56 -1.60 -3.08 3.81
C ALA A 56 -2.66 -3.91 3.06
N LEU A 57 -2.51 -4.07 1.74
CA LEU A 57 -3.41 -4.88 0.90
C LEU A 57 -3.26 -6.38 1.21
N ASP A 58 -2.04 -6.84 1.48
CA ASP A 58 -1.75 -8.21 1.92
C ASP A 58 -2.50 -8.58 3.20
N GLN A 59 -2.70 -7.63 4.13
CA GLN A 59 -3.46 -7.88 5.36
C GLN A 59 -4.94 -8.20 5.13
N ILE A 60 -5.54 -7.76 4.03
CA ILE A 60 -6.91 -8.15 3.65
C ILE A 60 -6.93 -9.63 3.22
N ILE A 61 -5.92 -10.06 2.45
CA ILE A 61 -5.75 -11.47 2.05
C ILE A 61 -5.48 -12.36 3.27
N TYR A 62 -4.54 -11.94 4.12
CA TYR A 62 -4.21 -12.66 5.36
C TYR A 62 -5.46 -12.85 6.23
N ARG A 63 -6.30 -11.82 6.36
CA ARG A 63 -7.56 -11.95 7.12
C ARG A 63 -8.56 -12.89 6.46
N ALA A 64 -8.68 -12.85 5.13
CA ALA A 64 -9.55 -13.76 4.39
C ALA A 64 -9.13 -15.21 4.58
N GLN A 65 -7.82 -15.49 4.59
CA GLN A 65 -7.25 -16.82 4.79
C GLN A 65 -7.36 -17.34 6.24
N ASN A 66 -7.12 -16.49 7.25
CA ASN A 66 -6.87 -16.94 8.63
C ASN A 66 -8.02 -16.66 9.62
N PHE A 67 -8.93 -15.72 9.36
CA PHE A 67 -10.02 -15.36 10.30
C PHE A 67 -11.40 -15.77 9.78
N ASN A 68 -11.55 -17.08 9.58
CA ASN A 68 -12.71 -17.76 8.99
C ASN A 68 -14.06 -17.43 9.67
N ARG A 69 -14.04 -16.96 10.92
CA ARG A 69 -15.23 -16.56 11.70
C ARG A 69 -15.55 -15.07 11.64
N GLU A 70 -14.60 -14.22 11.26
CA GLU A 70 -14.82 -12.76 11.15
C GLU A 70 -15.34 -12.39 9.76
N GLY A 71 -14.89 -13.11 8.73
CA GLY A 71 -15.25 -12.87 7.34
C GLY A 71 -14.52 -11.65 6.75
N VAL A 72 -14.28 -11.72 5.43
CA VAL A 72 -13.90 -10.54 4.64
C VAL A 72 -15.03 -10.31 3.63
N PRO A 73 -15.70 -9.15 3.65
CA PRO A 73 -16.73 -8.82 2.67
C PRO A 73 -16.24 -9.05 1.24
N ASN A 74 -17.12 -9.58 0.39
CA ASN A 74 -16.91 -9.82 -1.05
C ASN A 74 -15.98 -10.99 -1.45
N ILE A 75 -15.51 -11.86 -0.53
CA ILE A 75 -14.72 -13.06 -0.87
C ILE A 75 -15.49 -14.34 -0.52
N SER A 76 -15.69 -15.23 -1.50
CA SER A 76 -16.37 -16.52 -1.29
C SER A 76 -15.46 -17.58 -0.66
N GLU A 77 -16.02 -18.64 -0.07
CA GLU A 77 -15.19 -19.70 0.56
C GLU A 77 -14.41 -20.54 -0.46
N ALA A 78 -14.96 -20.76 -1.66
CA ALA A 78 -14.25 -21.42 -2.75
C ALA A 78 -13.05 -20.56 -3.23
N ASP A 79 -13.27 -19.25 -3.27
CA ASP A 79 -12.28 -18.26 -3.64
C ASP A 79 -11.16 -18.10 -2.60
N ARG A 80 -11.48 -18.15 -1.30
CA ARG A 80 -10.48 -18.18 -0.21
C ARG A 80 -9.41 -19.25 -0.43
N LYS A 81 -9.84 -20.48 -0.76
CA LYS A 81 -8.95 -21.63 -1.00
C LYS A 81 -8.03 -21.44 -2.20
N ALA A 82 -8.44 -20.69 -3.22
CA ALA A 82 -7.58 -20.38 -4.36
C ALA A 82 -6.46 -19.39 -4.00
N ILE A 83 -6.75 -18.41 -3.13
CA ILE A 83 -5.77 -17.41 -2.69
C ILE A 83 -4.68 -18.05 -1.80
N GLU A 84 -5.04 -19.06 -1.02
CA GLU A 84 -4.14 -19.84 -0.15
C GLU A 84 -3.00 -20.56 -0.92
N ALA A 85 -3.21 -20.89 -2.19
CA ALA A 85 -2.30 -21.75 -2.98
C ALA A 85 -1.22 -21.02 -3.79
N THR A 86 -1.07 -19.68 -3.69
CA THR A 86 -0.33 -18.88 -4.68
C THR A 86 0.98 -18.26 -4.19
N THR A 87 2.07 -18.46 -4.95
CA THR A 87 3.41 -17.85 -4.78
C THR A 87 4.10 -17.71 -6.15
N VAL A 88 4.94 -16.73 -6.51
CA VAL A 88 5.17 -15.32 -6.07
C VAL A 88 5.47 -14.55 -7.39
N GLU A 89 4.76 -13.47 -7.72
CA GLU A 89 5.16 -12.09 -7.40
C GLU A 89 4.13 -11.42 -6.49
N ARG A 90 4.48 -11.17 -5.22
CA ARG A 90 3.49 -10.90 -4.16
C ARG A 90 2.60 -9.69 -4.46
N PHE A 91 3.16 -8.50 -4.74
CA PHE A 91 2.34 -7.33 -5.07
C PHE A 91 1.45 -7.55 -6.30
N ASN A 92 1.95 -8.18 -7.36
CA ASN A 92 1.14 -8.44 -8.55
C ASN A 92 -0.04 -9.37 -8.25
N ASN A 93 0.21 -10.46 -7.52
CA ASN A 93 -0.80 -11.45 -7.16
C ASN A 93 -1.81 -10.87 -6.15
N ILE A 94 -1.35 -10.00 -5.24
CA ILE A 94 -2.22 -9.16 -4.39
C ILE A 94 -3.15 -8.32 -5.28
N LEU A 95 -2.63 -7.57 -6.25
CA LEU A 95 -3.45 -6.69 -7.09
C LEU A 95 -4.46 -7.47 -7.96
N GLN A 96 -4.04 -8.60 -8.55
CA GLN A 96 -4.95 -9.51 -9.26
C GLN A 96 -6.06 -10.05 -8.33
N THR A 97 -5.72 -10.37 -7.08
CA THR A 97 -6.69 -10.80 -6.05
C THR A 97 -7.66 -9.67 -5.70
N MET A 98 -7.17 -8.46 -5.45
CA MET A 98 -7.99 -7.28 -5.16
C MET A 98 -8.97 -6.99 -6.31
N GLN A 99 -8.49 -7.05 -7.56
CA GLN A 99 -9.29 -6.81 -8.76
C GLN A 99 -10.35 -7.91 -8.98
N LYS A 100 -9.97 -9.19 -8.80
CA LYS A 100 -10.91 -10.32 -8.93
C LYS A 100 -12.09 -10.20 -7.96
N TYR A 101 -11.83 -9.79 -6.72
CA TYR A 101 -12.86 -9.65 -5.67
C TYR A 101 -13.40 -8.23 -5.50
N LYS A 102 -13.05 -7.32 -6.41
CA LYS A 102 -13.54 -5.94 -6.44
C LYS A 102 -13.31 -5.17 -5.13
N ILE A 103 -12.23 -5.52 -4.42
CA ILE A 103 -11.96 -5.06 -3.05
C ILE A 103 -11.81 -3.55 -3.01
N LEU A 104 -11.30 -2.93 -4.08
CA LEU A 104 -11.00 -1.51 -4.19
C LEU A 104 -11.93 -0.77 -5.16
N ASP A 105 -12.97 -1.39 -5.71
CA ASP A 105 -13.83 -0.77 -6.74
C ASP A 105 -14.53 0.52 -6.24
N GLY A 106 -14.73 0.65 -4.92
CA GLY A 106 -15.22 1.88 -4.29
C GLY A 106 -14.27 3.08 -4.34
N LEU A 107 -13.01 2.88 -4.77
CA LEU A 107 -12.05 3.96 -5.08
C LEU A 107 -12.14 4.44 -6.54
N GLY A 108 -12.95 3.78 -7.38
CA GLY A 108 -13.17 4.16 -8.78
C GLY A 108 -12.32 3.40 -9.79
N GLY A 109 -12.73 3.45 -11.06
CA GLY A 109 -12.30 2.51 -12.11
C GLY A 109 -10.83 2.50 -12.52
N GLY A 110 -10.01 3.45 -12.05
CA GLY A 110 -8.57 3.52 -12.35
C GLY A 110 -7.63 3.03 -11.24
N VAL A 111 -8.15 2.62 -10.07
CA VAL A 111 -7.30 2.35 -8.89
C VAL A 111 -6.28 1.22 -9.10
N TYR A 112 -6.66 0.18 -9.84
CA TYR A 112 -5.76 -0.95 -10.12
C TYR A 112 -4.62 -0.58 -11.06
N ASP A 113 -4.86 0.31 -12.04
CA ASP A 113 -3.81 0.81 -12.94
C ASP A 113 -2.79 1.67 -12.18
N GLU A 114 -3.27 2.54 -11.28
CA GLU A 114 -2.43 3.38 -10.43
C GLU A 114 -1.62 2.55 -9.42
N LEU A 115 -2.20 1.48 -8.87
CA LEU A 115 -1.48 0.53 -8.02
C LEU A 115 -0.45 -0.32 -8.79
N HIS A 116 -0.79 -0.78 -10.00
CA HIS A 116 0.18 -1.46 -10.86
C HIS A 116 1.30 -0.50 -11.30
N LYS A 117 1.03 0.78 -11.50
CA LYS A 117 2.03 1.83 -11.74
C LYS A 117 2.92 2.03 -10.52
N LEU A 118 2.38 2.03 -9.30
CA LEU A 118 3.16 2.11 -8.06
C LEU A 118 4.08 0.90 -7.89
N ARG A 119 3.58 -0.32 -8.15
CA ARG A 119 4.40 -1.55 -8.23
C ARG A 119 5.55 -1.41 -9.22
N ARG A 120 5.29 -0.88 -10.42
CA ARG A 120 6.31 -0.73 -11.47
C ARG A 120 7.38 0.31 -11.09
N TYR A 121 7.00 1.41 -10.44
CA TYR A 121 7.96 2.35 -9.83
C TYR A 121 8.79 1.70 -8.71
N ARG A 122 8.20 0.88 -7.83
CA ARG A 122 8.95 0.10 -6.81
C ARG A 122 9.96 -0.84 -7.47
N ASN A 123 9.54 -1.60 -8.48
CA ASN A 123 10.39 -2.60 -9.16
C ASN A 123 11.55 -1.96 -9.96
N ARG A 124 11.35 -0.75 -10.51
CA ARG A 124 12.36 0.01 -11.29
C ARG A 124 13.67 0.30 -10.53
N VAL A 125 13.65 0.19 -9.20
CA VAL A 125 14.83 0.37 -8.33
C VAL A 125 15.79 -0.82 -8.41
N HIS A 126 15.28 -2.02 -8.63
CA HIS A 126 16.07 -3.25 -8.76
C HIS A 126 16.30 -3.66 -10.22
N ILE A 127 15.38 -3.30 -11.12
CA ILE A 127 15.46 -3.64 -12.54
C ILE A 127 15.16 -2.38 -13.36
N GLN A 128 16.21 -1.78 -13.94
CA GLN A 128 16.01 -0.74 -14.96
C GLN A 128 15.52 -1.41 -16.25
N ILE A 129 14.21 -1.38 -16.47
CA ILE A 129 13.60 -1.69 -17.76
C ILE A 129 13.31 -0.36 -18.45
N ASP A 130 13.91 -0.14 -19.62
CA ASP A 130 13.86 1.12 -20.38
C ASP A 130 12.43 1.54 -20.82
N THR A 131 11.44 0.67 -20.63
CA THR A 131 10.06 0.82 -21.10
C THR A 131 9.00 0.70 -19.99
N ASP A 132 9.37 0.56 -18.71
CA ASP A 132 8.40 0.44 -17.61
C ASP A 132 8.81 1.21 -16.33
N PRO A 133 7.96 2.09 -15.76
CA PRO A 133 6.72 2.64 -16.33
C PRO A 133 6.94 3.31 -17.69
N LYS A 134 6.04 3.06 -18.64
CA LYS A 134 6.10 3.60 -20.02
C LYS A 134 6.24 5.13 -20.07
N ASP A 135 5.66 5.81 -19.08
CA ASP A 135 5.62 7.27 -18.98
C ASP A 135 6.70 7.85 -18.03
N ALA A 136 7.60 7.01 -17.49
CA ALA A 136 8.66 7.44 -16.58
C ALA A 136 9.93 7.80 -17.35
N PRO A 137 10.45 9.05 -17.24
CA PRO A 137 11.73 9.45 -17.84
C PRO A 137 12.88 8.49 -17.51
N ARG A 138 13.84 8.34 -18.42
CA ARG A 138 15.03 7.48 -18.18
C ARG A 138 15.88 8.00 -17.02
N ASP A 139 15.99 9.31 -16.90
CA ASP A 139 16.65 10.00 -15.79
C ASP A 139 15.91 9.79 -14.46
N GLU A 140 16.64 9.50 -13.38
CA GLU A 140 16.05 9.18 -12.08
C GLU A 140 15.41 10.40 -11.42
N ASP A 141 15.94 11.61 -11.64
CA ASP A 141 15.35 12.86 -11.14
C ASP A 141 13.99 13.16 -11.80
N GLY A 142 13.82 12.73 -13.05
CA GLY A 142 12.55 12.78 -13.77
C GLY A 142 11.57 11.67 -13.35
N ALA A 143 12.06 10.42 -13.26
CA ALA A 143 11.27 9.26 -12.85
C ALA A 143 10.75 9.38 -11.42
N PHE A 144 11.60 9.81 -10.50
CA PHE A 144 11.27 10.04 -9.10
C PHE A 144 11.22 11.54 -8.81
N SER A 145 10.48 12.28 -9.63
CA SER A 145 10.23 13.71 -9.39
C SER A 145 9.30 13.94 -8.18
N THR A 146 9.29 15.15 -7.62
CA THR A 146 8.39 15.55 -6.52
C THR A 146 6.91 15.26 -6.82
N LYS A 147 6.50 15.33 -8.10
CA LYS A 147 5.16 14.97 -8.54
C LYS A 147 4.85 13.48 -8.32
N VAL A 148 5.82 12.60 -8.59
CA VAL A 148 5.68 11.14 -8.39
C VAL A 148 5.72 10.80 -6.91
N VAL A 149 6.54 11.49 -6.11
CA VAL A 149 6.51 11.38 -4.64
C VAL A 149 5.13 11.71 -4.10
N LYS A 150 4.64 12.94 -4.36
CA LYS A 150 3.33 13.39 -3.89
C LYS A 150 2.21 12.42 -4.29
N TRP A 151 2.17 12.03 -5.56
CA TRP A 151 1.23 11.03 -6.08
C TRP A 151 1.30 9.69 -5.33
N SER A 152 2.51 9.18 -5.05
CA SER A 152 2.67 7.90 -4.34
C SER A 152 2.20 7.96 -2.88
N LEU A 153 2.41 9.10 -2.21
CA LEU A 153 1.93 9.36 -0.85
C LEU A 153 0.40 9.52 -0.83
N ASP A 154 -0.16 10.32 -1.74
CA ASP A 154 -1.60 10.53 -1.89
C ASP A 154 -2.33 9.20 -2.18
N LEU A 155 -1.77 8.34 -3.05
CA LEU A 155 -2.32 7.01 -3.34
C LEU A 155 -2.24 6.08 -2.13
N CYS A 156 -1.11 6.07 -1.41
CA CYS A 156 -0.94 5.29 -0.18
C CYS A 156 -1.98 5.69 0.88
N ILE A 157 -2.12 7.00 1.15
CA ILE A 157 -3.10 7.56 2.09
C ILE A 157 -4.53 7.19 1.67
N THR A 158 -4.85 7.31 0.38
CA THR A 158 -6.18 7.02 -0.15
C THR A 158 -6.56 5.54 0.07
N VAL A 159 -5.65 4.62 -0.25
CA VAL A 159 -5.85 3.18 -0.02
C VAL A 159 -5.98 2.87 1.47
N LEU A 160 -5.07 3.37 2.31
CA LEU A 160 -5.10 3.13 3.76
C LEU A 160 -6.40 3.64 4.41
N LYS A 161 -6.88 4.83 4.03
CA LYS A 161 -8.17 5.39 4.50
C LYS A 161 -9.35 4.52 4.06
N TYR A 162 -9.38 4.10 2.80
CA TYR A 162 -10.44 3.26 2.27
C TYR A 162 -10.47 1.89 2.95
N LEU A 163 -9.33 1.23 3.13
CA LEU A 163 -9.25 -0.04 3.85
C LEU A 163 -9.71 0.10 5.32
N ALA A 164 -9.32 1.18 6.00
CA ALA A 164 -9.75 1.45 7.37
C ALA A 164 -11.27 1.67 7.50
N ALA A 165 -11.89 2.33 6.52
CA ALA A 165 -13.32 2.61 6.52
C ALA A 165 -14.17 1.40 6.07
N THR A 166 -13.73 0.67 5.05
CA THR A 166 -14.51 -0.41 4.41
C THR A 166 -14.27 -1.78 5.03
N TYR A 167 -13.07 -2.04 5.55
CA TYR A 167 -12.67 -3.33 6.13
C TYR A 167 -12.21 -3.24 7.59
N PRO A 168 -12.90 -2.51 8.50
CA PRO A 168 -12.51 -2.46 9.91
C PRO A 168 -12.59 -3.86 10.57
N ARG A 169 -11.93 -4.01 11.72
CA ARG A 169 -12.17 -5.12 12.64
C ARG A 169 -13.57 -4.99 13.29
N PRO A 170 -14.17 -6.10 13.76
CA PRO A 170 -15.43 -6.07 14.51
C PRO A 170 -15.36 -5.22 15.79
N LYS A 171 -16.53 -4.74 16.24
CA LYS A 171 -16.63 -4.00 17.52
C LYS A 171 -16.08 -4.80 18.70
N GLY A 172 -15.37 -4.15 19.62
CA GLY A 172 -14.68 -4.76 20.76
C GLY A 172 -13.21 -5.15 20.49
N MET A 173 -12.75 -5.02 19.24
CA MET A 173 -11.35 -5.27 18.82
C MET A 173 -10.56 -3.97 18.55
N GLU A 174 -11.14 -2.78 18.79
CA GLU A 174 -10.57 -1.48 18.44
C GLU A 174 -9.23 -1.21 19.15
N ARG A 175 -9.04 -1.78 20.35
CA ARG A 175 -7.77 -1.79 21.11
C ARG A 175 -6.58 -2.42 20.39
N TYR A 176 -6.82 -3.13 19.28
CA TYR A 176 -5.79 -3.73 18.43
C TYR A 176 -5.62 -3.01 17.08
N ALA A 177 -6.25 -1.86 16.89
CA ALA A 177 -6.02 -1.02 15.72
C ALA A 177 -4.76 -0.17 15.91
N HIS A 178 -3.84 -0.22 14.93
CA HIS A 178 -2.63 0.60 14.94
C HIS A 178 -2.86 1.91 14.17
N ALA A 179 -2.30 3.02 14.66
CA ALA A 179 -2.25 4.27 13.91
C ALA A 179 -0.99 4.30 13.02
N LEU A 180 -1.16 4.57 11.72
CA LEU A 180 -0.08 4.81 10.76
C LEU A 180 -0.02 6.29 10.40
N SER A 181 1.17 6.87 10.45
CA SER A 181 1.43 8.28 10.13
C SER A 181 2.19 8.39 8.81
N ILE A 182 1.59 8.98 7.78
CA ILE A 182 2.16 9.12 6.43
C ILE A 182 2.42 10.61 6.15
N PRO A 183 3.57 11.01 5.59
CA PRO A 183 3.83 12.41 5.26
C PRO A 183 2.92 12.90 4.12
N VAL A 184 2.67 14.21 4.13
CA VAL A 184 1.82 14.96 3.20
C VAL A 184 2.62 16.18 2.73
N ASP A 185 2.88 16.24 1.42
CA ASP A 185 3.51 17.36 0.71
C ASP A 185 2.46 18.32 0.11
#